data_AF-N9XNH9-F1
#
_entry.id   AF-N9XNH9-F1
#
_cell.length_a   1.000
_cell.length_b   1.000
_cell.length_c   1.000
_cell.angle_alpha   90.00
_cell.angle_beta   90.00
_cell.angle_gamma   90.00
#
_symmetry.space_group_name_H-M   'P 1'
#
loop_
_entity.id
_entity.type
_entity.pdbx_description
1 polymer ?
#
loop_
_entity_poly.entity_id
_entity_poly.type
_entity_poly.pdbx_seq_one_letter_code
_entity_poly.pdbx_strand_id
1 'polypeptide(L)' 'MKRYIFTNILNEESSIIKAEDLEDAIIKMVLKHKRMGLGAITFDEINEKYMIRQIKNV' A
#
# COMPACT_ATOMS: atom_id res chain seq x y z
N MET A 1 3.29 13.81 -8.65
CA MET A 1 3.43 12.43 -8.13
C MET A 1 3.16 12.43 -6.64
N LYS A 2 2.24 11.59 -6.17
CA LYS A 2 1.81 11.53 -4.76
C LYS A 2 2.57 10.42 -4.02
N ARG A 3 2.62 10.50 -2.69
CA ARG A 3 3.17 9.45 -1.82
C ARG A 3 2.06 8.92 -0.92
N TYR A 4 1.94 7.61 -0.84
CA TYR A 4 0.99 6.91 0.01
C TYR A 4 1.75 6.02 1.00
N ILE A 5 1.32 6.04 2.26
CA ILE A 5 1.78 5.12 3.31
C ILE A 5 0.70 4.06 3.48
N PHE A 6 1.08 2.81 3.32
CA PHE A 6 0.30 1.62 3.66
C PHE A 6 0.84 1.09 4.98
N THR A 7 0.08 1.21 6.07
CA THR A 7 0.44 0.66 7.38
C THR A 7 -0.45 -0.53 7.67
N ASN A 8 0.13 -1.72 7.80
CA ASN A 8 -0.60 -2.93 8.17
C ASN A 8 -1.11 -2.77 9.61
N ILE A 9 -2.41 -2.95 9.83
CA ILE A 9 -3.04 -2.71 11.13
C ILE A 9 -2.75 -3.82 12.16
N LEU A 10 -2.29 -4.99 11.72
CA LEU A 10 -2.04 -6.14 12.58
C LEU A 10 -0.62 -6.14 13.15
N ASN A 11 0.37 -5.71 12.36
CA ASN A 11 1.78 -5.77 12.75
C ASN A 11 2.52 -4.42 12.64
N GLU A 12 1.80 -3.33 12.33
CA GLU A 12 2.31 -1.95 12.21
C GLU A 12 3.37 -1.74 11.11
N GLU A 13 3.65 -2.75 10.28
CA GLU A 13 4.60 -2.63 9.18
C GLU A 13 4.12 -1.61 8.16
N SER A 14 5.01 -0.70 7.78
CA SER A 14 4.70 0.42 6.91
C SER A 14 5.44 0.36 5.58
N SER A 15 4.72 0.63 4.49
CA SER A 15 5.23 0.66 3.13
C SER A 15 4.90 1.99 2.47
N ILE A 16 5.93 2.68 1.96
CA ILE A 16 5.75 3.93 1.21
C ILE A 16 5.71 3.62 -0.29
N ILE A 17 4.63 4.04 -0.95
CA ILE A 17 4.39 3.84 -2.38
C ILE A 17 4.27 5.20 -3.09
N LYS A 18 5.00 5.38 -4.20
CA LYS A 18 4.87 6.54 -5.08
C LYS A 18 3.90 6.19 -6.22
N ALA A 19 2.84 6.97 -6.35
CA ALA A 19 1.76 6.70 -7.29
C ALA A 19 1.11 7.98 -7.83
N GLU A 20 0.39 7.85 -8.94
CA GLU A 20 -0.36 8.95 -9.55
C GLU A 20 -1.63 9.27 -8.75
N ASP A 21 -2.37 8.23 -8.40
CA ASP A 21 -3.58 8.25 -7.57
C ASP A 21 -3.58 7.08 -6.57
N LEU A 22 -4.71 6.87 -5.90
CA LEU A 22 -4.85 5.81 -4.88
C LEU A 22 -4.93 4.42 -5.52
N GLU A 23 -5.56 4.30 -6.68
CA GLU A 23 -5.73 3.03 -7.39
C GLU A 23 -4.37 2.49 -7.86
N ASP A 24 -3.56 3.35 -8.50
CA ASP A 24 -2.17 3.04 -8.86
C ASP A 24 -1.33 2.69 -7.62
N ALA A 25 -1.59 3.34 -6.47
CA ALA A 25 -0.89 3.02 -5.23
C ALA A 25 -1.21 1.61 -4.73
N ILE A 26 -2.49 1.20 -4.78
CA ILE A 26 -2.92 -0.14 -4.34
C ILE A 26 -2.36 -1.20 -5.29
N ILE A 27 -2.45 -0.99 -6.62
CA ILE A 27 -1.86 -1.90 -7.62
C ILE A 27 -0.37 -2.12 -7.34
N LYS A 28 0.38 -1.05 -7.09
CA LYS A 28 1.81 -1.13 -6.76
C LYS A 28 2.07 -1.87 -5.45
N MET A 29 1.17 -1.79 -4.47
CA MET A 29 1.27 -2.51 -3.20
C MET A 29 1.00 -4.02 -3.38
N VAL A 30 0.02 -4.40 -4.21
CA VAL A 30 -0.21 -5.80 -4.61
C VAL A 30 1.02 -6.38 -5.31
N LEU A 31 1.56 -5.65 -6.29
CA LEU A 31 2.76 -6.05 -7.02
C LEU A 31 4.00 -6.12 -6.11
N LYS A 32 4.06 -5.30 -5.05
CA LYS A 32 5.13 -5.38 -4.05
C LYS A 32 5.04 -6.68 -3.24
N HIS A 33 3.87 -7.09 -2.78
CA HIS A 33 3.68 -8.36 -2.05
C HIS A 33 4.13 -9.56 -2.87
N LYS A 34 3.73 -9.62 -4.14
CA LYS A 34 4.15 -10.67 -5.08
C LYS A 34 5.68 -10.70 -5.24
N ARG A 35 6.33 -9.53 -5.35
CA ARG A 35 7.80 -9.42 -5.48
C ARG A 35 8.55 -9.80 -4.22
N MET A 36 7.98 -9.56 -3.04
CA MET A 36 8.59 -9.89 -1.75
C MET A 36 8.32 -11.34 -1.32
N GLY A 37 7.59 -12.13 -2.11
CA GLY A 37 7.24 -13.50 -1.74
C GLY A 37 6.27 -13.60 -0.55
N LEU A 38 5.54 -12.52 -0.24
CA LEU A 38 4.60 -12.45 0.88
C LEU A 38 3.25 -13.13 0.57
N GLY A 39 3.15 -13.80 -0.59
CA GLY A 39 1.90 -14.34 -1.12
C GLY A 39 1.16 -13.35 -2.02
N ALA A 40 0.08 -13.83 -2.63
CA ALA A 40 -0.87 -12.97 -3.31
C ALA A 40 -1.71 -12.25 -2.24
N ILE A 41 -1.94 -10.95 -2.43
CA ILE A 41 -2.86 -10.15 -1.63
C ILE A 41 -3.88 -9.51 -2.56
N THR A 42 -5.15 -9.54 -2.19
CA THR A 42 -6.22 -8.91 -2.98
C THR A 42 -6.40 -7.43 -2.62
N PHE A 43 -7.18 -6.72 -3.43
CA PHE A 43 -7.58 -5.35 -3.13
C PHE A 43 -8.39 -5.25 -1.83
N ASP A 44 -9.33 -6.18 -1.63
CA ASP A 44 -10.17 -6.22 -0.43
C ASP A 44 -9.32 -6.43 0.83
N GLU A 45 -8.34 -7.35 0.76
CA GLU A 45 -7.41 -7.56 1.87
C GLU A 45 -6.55 -6.34 2.16
N ILE A 46 -6.15 -5.55 1.14
CA ILE A 46 -5.43 -4.31 1.37
C ILE A 46 -6.34 -3.30 2.09
N ASN A 47 -7.58 -3.14 1.64
CA ASN A 47 -8.52 -2.21 2.26
C ASN A 47 -8.88 -2.59 3.71
N GLU A 48 -8.93 -3.89 4.01
CA GLU A 48 -9.23 -4.39 5.34
C GLU A 48 -8.02 -4.36 6.28
N LYS A 49 -6.83 -4.72 5.78
CA LYS A 49 -5.63 -4.93 6.61
C LYS A 49 -4.70 -3.73 6.64
N TYR A 50 -4.89 -2.72 5.80
CA TYR A 50 -4.01 -1.55 5.74
C TYR A 50 -4.75 -0.25 5.95
N MET A 51 -4.19 0.58 6.83
CA MET A 51 -4.50 2.00 6.86
C MET A 51 -3.69 2.71 5.77
N ILE A 52 -4.38 3.40 4.86
CA ILE A 52 -3.76 4.11 3.74
C ILE A 52 -3.82 5.62 3.96
N ARG A 53 -2.67 6.30 3.95
CA ARG A 53 -2.57 7.76 4.11
C ARG A 53 -1.78 8.40 2.97
N GLN A 54 -2.28 9.50 2.40
CA GLN A 54 -1.50 10.31 1.47
C GLN A 54 -0.62 11.31 2.22
N ILE A 55 0.68 11.33 1.93
CA ILE A 55 1.58 12.38 2.42
C ILE A 55 1.44 13.58 1.48
N LYS A 56 0.93 14.71 2.00
CA LYS A 56 1.09 16.01 1.32
C LYS A 56 2.54 16.43 1.51
N ASN A 57 3.24 16.78 0.42
CA ASN A 57 4.52 17.48 0.57
C ASN A 57 4.22 18.77 1.35
N VAL A 58 4.95 18.96 2.45
CA VAL A 58 5.11 20.28 3.06
C VAL A 58 5.96 21.12 2.11
#